data_AF-A0A524JCU8-F1
#
_entry.id   AF-A0A524JCU8-F1
#
_cell.length_a   1.000
_cell.length_b   1.000
_cell.length_c   1.000
_cell.angle_alpha   90.00
_cell.angle_beta   90.00
_cell.angle_gamma   90.00
#
_symmetry.space_group_name_H-M   'P 1'
#
loop_
_entity.id
_entity.type
_entity.pdbx_description
1 polymer ?
#
loop_
_entity_poly.entity_id
_entity_poly.type
_entity_poly.pdbx_seq_one_letter_code
_entity_poly.pdbx_strand_id
1 'polypeptide(L)'
;MYFLGFTWNPNETLFKIGFLQIKYYNLLWILAFAVGWFIMKRIFTQEKKTVEQLDSLFIYTVLATMLGARLGHVIFYDWAYYKN
;
A
#
# COMPACT_ATOMS: atom_id res chain seq x y z
N MET A 1 -25.59 -29.52 1.47
CA MET A 1 -24.85 -29.77 0.21
C MET A 1 -23.70 -28.77 0.11
N TYR A 2 -22.47 -29.18 0.47
CA TYR A 2 -21.22 -28.42 0.28
C TYR A 2 -20.13 -29.31 -0.36
N PHE A 3 -20.52 -30.25 -1.23
CA PHE A 3 -19.59 -31.29 -1.71
C PHE A 3 -18.68 -30.83 -2.86
N LEU A 4 -19.03 -29.73 -3.56
CA LEU A 4 -18.27 -29.17 -4.68
C LEU A 4 -17.97 -27.66 -4.54
N GLY A 5 -18.34 -27.06 -3.40
CA GLY A 5 -18.25 -25.61 -3.20
C GLY A 5 -17.48 -25.28 -1.95
N PHE A 6 -16.51 -24.38 -2.06
CA PHE A 6 -15.77 -23.86 -0.92
C PHE A 6 -16.27 -22.43 -0.62
N THR A 7 -16.43 -22.08 0.65
CA THR A 7 -16.84 -20.74 1.07
C THR A 7 -15.62 -19.80 1.08
N TRP A 8 -15.49 -18.95 0.06
CA TRP A 8 -14.48 -17.88 0.03
C TRP A 8 -14.98 -16.67 0.82
N ASN A 9 -14.83 -16.71 2.14
CA ASN A 9 -15.02 -15.54 2.98
C ASN A 9 -13.97 -15.53 4.12
N PRO A 10 -12.68 -15.40 3.79
CA PRO A 10 -11.66 -15.20 4.80
C PRO A 10 -11.94 -13.89 5.53
N ASN A 11 -11.99 -13.95 6.85
CA ASN A 11 -12.26 -12.80 7.70
C ASN A 11 -11.21 -11.72 7.42
N GLU A 12 -11.59 -10.58 6.84
CA GLU A 12 -10.64 -9.58 6.32
C GLU A 12 -9.81 -8.88 7.41
N THR A 13 -10.17 -9.09 8.68
CA THR A 13 -9.65 -8.38 9.85
C THR A 13 -8.60 -9.20 10.56
N LEU A 14 -7.39 -8.65 10.67
CA LEU A 14 -6.32 -9.20 11.49
C LEU A 14 -6.52 -8.85 12.97
N PHE A 15 -6.67 -7.55 13.25
CA PHE A 15 -6.85 -7.03 14.60
C PHE A 15 -7.89 -5.92 14.59
N LYS A 16 -8.80 -5.98 15.57
CA LYS A 16 -9.77 -4.92 15.83
C LYS A 16 -9.43 -4.29 17.17
N ILE A 17 -8.89 -3.08 17.14
CA ILE A 17 -8.63 -2.28 18.34
C ILE A 17 -9.66 -1.15 18.34
N GLY A 18 -10.82 -1.41 18.96
CA GLY A 18 -11.94 -0.46 19.01
C GLY A 18 -12.48 -0.11 17.63
N PHE A 19 -12.31 1.16 17.21
CA PHE A 19 -12.74 1.68 15.91
C PHE A 19 -11.76 1.38 14.77
N LEU A 20 -10.52 0.98 15.09
CA LEU A 20 -9.46 0.72 14.13
C LEU A 20 -9.45 -0.77 13.76
N GLN A 21 -9.87 -1.04 12.53
CA GLN A 21 -9.87 -2.38 11.94
C GLN A 21 -8.67 -2.51 11.00
N ILE A 22 -7.63 -3.23 11.44
CA ILE A 22 -6.49 -3.52 10.59
C ILE A 22 -6.85 -4.71 9.70
N LYS A 23 -6.98 -4.44 8.40
CA LYS A 23 -7.22 -5.46 7.39
C LYS A 23 -5.90 -6.07 6.90
N TYR A 24 -5.94 -7.31 6.39
CA TYR A 24 -4.81 -7.93 5.69
C TYR A 24 -4.26 -7.04 4.58
N TYR A 25 -5.16 -6.35 3.87
CA TYR A 25 -4.80 -5.38 2.84
C TYR A 25 -3.80 -4.31 3.34
N ASN A 26 -4.04 -3.74 4.53
CA ASN A 26 -3.17 -2.71 5.09
C ASN A 26 -1.78 -3.27 5.44
N LEU A 27 -1.74 -4.53 5.90
CA LEU A 27 -0.48 -5.20 6.22
C LEU A 27 0.34 -5.45 4.95
N LEU A 28 -0.31 -5.87 3.86
CA LEU A 28 0.36 -6.08 2.57
C LEU A 28 0.95 -4.79 2.02
N TRP A 29 0.29 -3.65 2.24
CA TRP A 29 0.83 -2.33 1.90
C TRP A 29 2.12 -2.01 2.65
N ILE A 30 2.13 -2.22 3.96
CA ILE A 30 3.34 -1.99 4.78
C ILE A 30 4.47 -2.92 4.31
N LEU A 31 4.14 -4.18 4.04
CA LEU A 31 5.10 -5.17 3.57
C LEU A 31 5.69 -4.79 2.20
N ALA A 32 4.87 -4.32 1.26
CA ALA A 32 5.32 -3.85 -0.04
C ALA A 32 6.33 -2.69 0.07
N PHE A 33 6.05 -1.71 0.93
CA PHE A 33 6.98 -0.60 1.18
C PHE A 33 8.26 -1.05 1.88
N ALA A 34 8.17 -1.94 2.87
CA ALA A 34 9.33 -2.46 3.58
C ALA A 34 10.26 -3.26 2.64
N VAL A 35 9.69 -4.10 1.77
CA VAL A 35 10.45 -4.85 0.77
C VAL A 35 11.08 -3.91 -0.26
N GLY A 36 10.32 -2.92 -0.75
CA GLY A 36 10.84 -1.91 -1.69
C GLY A 36 12.01 -1.13 -1.10
N TRP A 37 11.91 -0.72 0.16
CA TRP A 37 13.00 -0.08 0.90
C TRP A 37 14.25 -0.95 0.97
N PHE A 38 14.10 -2.23 1.31
CA PHE A 38 15.23 -3.15 1.44
C PHE A 38 15.94 -3.39 0.11
N ILE A 39 15.18 -3.52 -0.98
CA ILE A 39 15.73 -3.64 -2.34
C ILE A 39 16.51 -2.38 -2.71
N MET A 40 15.92 -1.20 -2.51
CA MET A 40 16.56 0.07 -2.85
C MET A 40 17.80 0.34 -2.00
N LYS A 41 17.79 -0.03 -0.72
CA LYS A 41 18.97 0.03 0.16
C LYS A 41 20.14 -0.79 -0.40
N ARG A 42 19.87 -2.00 -0.90
CA ARG A 42 20.89 -2.84 -1.53
C ARG A 42 21.49 -2.17 -2.77
N ILE A 43 20.67 -1.56 -3.62
CA ILE A 43 21.11 -0.85 -4.83
C ILE A 43 21.95 0.38 -4.46
N PHE A 44 21.48 1.21 -3.53
CA PHE A 44 22.19 2.41 -3.09
C PHE A 44 23.57 2.10 -2.48
N THR A 45 23.66 1.00 -1.72
CA THR A 45 24.92 0.54 -1.13
C THR A 45 25.91 0.09 -2.22
N GLN A 46 25.43 -0.57 -3.29
CA GLN A 46 26.26 -0.95 -4.43
C GLN A 46 26.75 0.25 -5.24
N GLU A 47 25.91 1.28 -5.38
CA GLU A 47 26.27 2.52 -6.09
C GLU A 47 27.05 3.53 -5.23
N LYS A 48 27.40 3.19 -3.99
CA LYS A 48 28.08 4.08 -3.02
C LYS A 48 27.36 5.41 -2.79
N LYS A 49 26.02 5.40 -2.86
CA LYS A 49 25.17 6.57 -2.58
C LYS A 49 24.81 6.64 -1.10
N THR A 50 24.50 7.85 -0.61
CA THR A 50 24.16 8.06 0.80
C THR A 50 22.75 7.55 1.11
N VAL A 51 22.58 6.97 2.30
CA VAL A 51 21.29 6.44 2.76
C VAL A 51 20.27 7.55 3.00
N GLU A 52 20.70 8.78 3.29
CA GLU A 52 19.82 9.94 3.48
C GLU A 52 19.01 10.28 2.21
N GLN A 53 19.61 10.09 1.03
CA GLN A 53 18.90 10.27 -0.24
C GLN A 53 17.83 9.21 -0.44
N LEU A 54 18.09 7.99 0.03
CA LEU A 54 17.12 6.91 0.00
C LEU A 54 15.94 7.22 0.92
N ASP A 55 16.19 7.69 2.16
CA ASP A 55 15.14 8.06 3.13
C ASP A 55 14.21 9.11 2.54
N SER A 56 14.79 10.16 1.95
CA SER A 56 14.02 11.21 1.27
C SER A 56 13.19 10.64 0.11
N LEU A 57 13.79 9.82 -0.76
CA LEU A 57 13.10 9.20 -1.90
C LEU A 57 11.93 8.33 -1.47
N PHE A 58 12.09 7.56 -0.40
CA PHE A 58 11.04 6.69 0.13
C PHE A 58 9.87 7.50 0.66
N ILE A 59 10.11 8.57 1.41
CA ILE A 59 9.06 9.47 1.88
C ILE A 59 8.28 10.05 0.69
N TYR A 60 8.98 10.54 -0.33
CA TYR A 60 8.33 11.02 -1.55
C TYR A 60 7.50 9.94 -2.25
N THR A 61 8.01 8.70 -2.32
CA THR A 61 7.32 7.58 -2.94
C THR A 61 6.04 7.21 -2.18
N VAL A 62 6.10 7.14 -0.85
CA VAL A 62 4.92 6.84 -0.01
C VAL A 62 3.86 7.92 -0.19
N LEU A 63 4.25 9.20 -0.10
CA LEU A 63 3.34 10.33 -0.28
C LEU A 63 2.72 10.36 -1.68
N ALA A 64 3.56 10.20 -2.73
CA ALA A 64 3.10 10.16 -4.11
C ALA A 64 2.14 9.01 -4.36
N THR A 65 2.37 7.85 -3.73
CA THR A 65 1.49 6.69 -3.86
C THR A 65 0.14 6.94 -3.20
N MET A 66 0.11 7.49 -1.98
CA MET A 66 -1.13 7.82 -1.27
C MET A 66 -1.95 8.88 -2.02
N LEU A 67 -1.30 9.96 -2.43
CA LEU A 67 -1.95 11.04 -3.19
C LEU A 67 -2.39 10.56 -4.57
N GLY A 68 -1.54 9.83 -5.28
CA GLY A 68 -1.82 9.28 -6.60
C GLY A 68 -2.97 8.29 -6.58
N ALA A 69 -3.05 7.41 -5.58
CA ALA A 69 -4.18 6.50 -5.43
C ALA A 69 -5.50 7.25 -5.25
N ARG A 70 -5.50 8.32 -4.45
CA ARG A 70 -6.72 9.11 -4.23
C ARG A 70 -7.10 9.95 -5.44
N LEU A 71 -6.13 10.63 -6.05
CA LEU A 71 -6.34 11.42 -7.26
C LEU A 71 -6.79 10.53 -8.43
N GLY A 72 -6.16 9.37 -8.59
CA GLY A 72 -6.57 8.39 -9.59
C GLY A 72 -7.99 7.91 -9.37
N HIS A 73 -8.39 7.62 -8.13
CA HIS A 73 -9.77 7.25 -7.83
C HIS A 73 -10.75 8.36 -8.26
N VAL A 74 -10.45 9.61 -7.91
CA VAL A 74 -11.30 10.76 -8.26
C VAL A 74 -11.36 10.98 -9.78
N ILE A 75 -10.23 10.94 -10.48
CA ILE A 75 -10.16 11.23 -11.92
C ILE A 75 -10.73 10.10 -12.77
N PHE A 76 -10.54 8.84 -12.37
CA PHE A 76 -10.96 7.70 -13.19
C PHE A 76 -12.34 7.14 -12.83
N TYR A 77 -12.74 7.20 -11.55
CA TYR A 77 -13.99 6.60 -11.09
C TYR A 77 -15.04 7.65 -10.69
N ASP A 78 -14.66 8.64 -9.89
CA ASP A 78 -15.62 9.63 -9.37
C ASP A 78 -15.71 10.92 -10.21
N TRP A 79 -15.09 10.97 -11.38
CA TRP A 79 -14.98 12.21 -12.16
C TRP A 79 -16.33 12.82 -12.52
N ALA A 80 -17.34 11.97 -12.76
CA ALA A 80 -18.71 12.42 -13.04
C ALA A 80 -19.34 13.17 -11.83
N TYR A 81 -18.95 12.82 -10.61
CA TYR A 81 -19.42 13.48 -9.39
C TYR A 81 -18.74 14.84 -9.16
N TYR A 82 -17.44 14.95 -9.49
CA TYR A 82 -16.64 16.17 -9.27
C TYR A 82 -16.66 17.17 -10.42
N LYS A 83 -17.18 16.79 -11.60
CA LYS A 83 -17.24 17.66 -12.79
C LYS A 83 -18.39 18.70 -12.72
N ASN A 84 -19.42 18.43 -11.93
CA ASN A 84 -20.55 19.34 -11.68
C ASN A 84 -20.31 20.18 -10.43
#